data_AF-A0AAD6T1I5-F1
#
_entry.id   AF-A0AAD6T1I5-F1
#
_cell.length_a   1.000
_cell.length_b   1.000
_cell.length_c   1.000
_cell.angle_alpha   90.00
_cell.angle_beta   90.00
_cell.angle_gamma   90.00
#
_symmetry.space_group_name_H-M   'P 1'
#
loop_
_entity.id
_entity.type
_entity.pdbx_description
1 polymer ?
#
loop_
_entity_poly.entity_id
_entity_poly.type
_entity_poly.pdbx_seq_one_letter_code
_entity_poly.pdbx_strand_id
1 'polypeptide(L)'
;MCLKEAADVDWPTKEYRLRFLGPLPHLLLCLDVVHTATMKQKKQVKKELRVAKHEKLEALDKHLTQLTDAVKQIFKMQQSLGPTAALHRSCDLMLLKGEVSKAVQLLRNLPFKTPEGLTQHIERAYKGIVQPRVFVQASAPKKPELNLEFE
;
A
#
# COMPACT_ATOMS: atom_id res chain seq x y z
N MET A 1 0.04 -12.55 7.36
CA MET A 1 -1.39 -12.40 7.04
C MET A 1 -1.72 -12.88 5.62
N CYS A 2 -1.22 -12.27 4.54
CA CYS A 2 -1.50 -12.76 3.17
C CYS A 2 -1.11 -14.22 2.89
N LEU A 3 0.07 -14.67 3.34
CA LEU A 3 0.52 -16.04 3.09
C LEU A 3 -0.45 -17.10 3.65
N LYS A 4 -1.03 -16.84 4.82
CA LYS A 4 -1.99 -17.73 5.47
C LYS A 4 -3.28 -17.82 4.65
N GLU A 5 -3.89 -16.68 4.35
CA GLU A 5 -5.13 -16.63 3.55
C GLU A 5 -4.95 -17.23 2.16
N ALA A 6 -3.76 -17.13 1.58
CA ALA A 6 -3.51 -17.67 0.24
C ALA A 6 -3.51 -19.20 0.15
N ALA A 7 -3.46 -19.92 1.27
CA ALA A 7 -3.60 -21.37 1.28
C ALA A 7 -5.06 -21.81 1.06
N ASP A 8 -6.02 -20.99 1.49
CA ASP A 8 -7.44 -21.33 1.52
C ASP A 8 -8.21 -20.79 0.30
N VAL A 9 -7.56 -19.96 -0.54
CA VAL A 9 -8.15 -19.39 -1.75
C VAL A 9 -7.79 -20.25 -2.96
N ASP A 10 -8.81 -20.67 -3.70
CA ASP A 10 -8.61 -21.23 -5.04
C ASP A 10 -8.27 -20.09 -6.01
N TRP A 11 -7.06 -20.14 -6.57
CA TRP A 11 -6.51 -19.07 -7.38
C TRP A 11 -6.73 -19.37 -8.87
N PRO A 12 -7.71 -18.75 -9.54
CA PRO A 12 -7.97 -18.99 -10.96
C PRO A 12 -6.79 -18.54 -11.84
N THR A 13 -5.98 -17.59 -11.36
CA THR A 13 -4.78 -17.12 -12.07
C THR A 13 -3.56 -17.04 -11.16
N LYS A 14 -2.41 -17.50 -11.67
CA LYS A 14 -1.11 -17.34 -11.00
C LYS A 14 -0.76 -15.86 -10.82
N GLU A 15 -1.20 -15.02 -11.75
CA GLU A 15 -0.92 -13.59 -11.74
C GLU A 15 -1.52 -12.89 -10.51
N TYR A 16 -2.80 -13.14 -10.21
CA TYR A 16 -3.43 -12.55 -9.03
C TYR A 16 -2.73 -13.00 -7.75
N ARG A 17 -2.46 -14.31 -7.63
CA ARG A 17 -1.76 -14.88 -6.48
C ARG A 17 -0.40 -14.22 -6.23
N LEU A 18 0.40 -13.99 -7.29
CA LEU A 18 1.70 -13.33 -7.17
C LEU A 18 1.58 -11.88 -6.68
N ARG A 19 0.56 -11.14 -7.16
CA ARG A 19 0.27 -9.76 -6.71
C ARG A 19 -0.19 -9.72 -5.26
N PHE A 20 -1.02 -10.69 -4.87
CA PHE A 20 -1.52 -10.87 -3.50
C PHE A 20 -0.44 -11.24 -2.50
N LEU A 21 0.56 -12.04 -2.91
CA LEU A 21 1.62 -12.53 -2.01
C LEU A 21 2.85 -11.63 -1.94
N GLY A 22 3.15 -10.84 -2.98
CA GLY A 22 4.34 -9.98 -3.00
C GLY A 22 4.03 -8.49 -2.81
N PRO A 23 3.53 -7.81 -3.86
CA PRO A 23 3.24 -6.37 -3.81
C PRO A 23 2.19 -5.93 -2.77
N LEU A 24 1.09 -6.70 -2.60
CA LEU A 24 -0.01 -6.31 -1.72
C LEU A 24 0.42 -6.17 -0.24
N PRO A 25 1.20 -7.09 0.36
CA PRO A 25 1.75 -6.92 1.70
C PRO A 25 2.48 -5.60 1.94
N HIS A 26 3.18 -5.06 0.93
CA HIS A 26 3.84 -3.77 1.05
C HIS A 26 2.84 -2.62 1.22
N LEU A 27 1.73 -2.65 0.48
CA LEU A 27 0.67 -1.64 0.64
C LEU A 27 -0.01 -1.75 2.00
N LEU A 28 -0.31 -2.98 2.45
CA LEU A 28 -0.95 -3.22 3.74
C LEU A 28 -0.07 -2.73 4.90
N LEU A 29 1.24 -2.98 4.83
CA LEU A 29 2.20 -2.41 5.78
C LEU A 29 2.15 -0.88 5.77
N CYS A 30 2.12 -0.25 4.58
CA CYS A 30 2.00 1.20 4.49
C CYS A 30 0.73 1.74 5.15
N LEU A 31 -0.41 1.10 4.89
CA LEU A 31 -1.69 1.48 5.50
C LEU A 31 -1.64 1.39 7.03
N ASP A 32 -1.03 0.33 7.59
CA ASP A 32 -0.91 0.15 9.04
C ASP A 32 0.01 1.17 9.71
N VAL A 33 1.18 1.40 9.10
CA VAL A 33 2.14 2.42 9.56
C VAL A 33 1.51 3.82 9.53
N VAL A 34 0.85 4.18 8.42
CA VAL A 34 0.16 5.47 8.31
C VAL A 34 -1.02 5.56 9.26
N HIS A 35 -1.80 4.50 9.44
CA HIS A 35 -2.91 4.51 10.39
C HIS A 35 -2.42 4.87 11.81
N THR A 36 -1.35 4.20 12.24
CA THR A 36 -0.70 4.48 13.54
C THR A 36 -0.16 5.90 13.63
N ALA A 37 0.51 6.38 12.58
CA ALA A 37 1.04 7.75 12.52
C ALA A 37 -0.09 8.79 12.58
N THR A 38 -1.16 8.61 11.80
CA THR A 38 -2.32 9.50 11.76
C THR A 38 -3.00 9.56 13.12
N MET A 39 -3.17 8.40 13.78
CA MET A 39 -3.75 8.34 15.13
C MET A 39 -2.89 9.06 16.17
N LYS A 40 -1.56 8.94 16.09
CA LYS A 40 -0.61 9.67 16.94
C LYS A 40 -0.73 11.19 16.72
N GLN A 41 -0.73 11.64 15.46
CA GLN A 41 -0.90 13.05 15.11
C GLN A 41 -2.25 13.59 15.58
N LYS A 42 -3.34 12.84 15.37
CA LYS A 42 -4.68 13.19 15.84
C LYS A 42 -4.72 13.38 17.36
N LYS A 43 -4.08 12.49 18.12
CA LYS A 43 -3.98 12.59 19.58
C LYS A 43 -3.20 13.84 19.99
N GLN A 44 -2.15 14.19 19.25
CA GLN A 44 -1.34 15.38 19.51
C GLN A 44 -2.12 16.67 19.24
N VAL A 45 -2.76 16.80 18.06
CA VAL A 45 -3.60 17.96 17.72
C VAL A 45 -4.76 18.13 18.72
N LYS A 46 -5.39 17.03 19.17
CA LYS A 46 -6.40 17.11 20.24
C LYS A 46 -5.88 17.67 21.56
N LYS A 47 -4.62 17.41 21.92
CA LYS A 47 -4.00 17.99 23.11
C LYS A 47 -3.74 19.48 22.92
N GLU A 48 -3.23 19.87 21.75
CA GLU A 48 -2.96 21.27 21.41
C GLU A 48 -4.24 22.10 21.37
N LEU A 49 -5.33 21.55 20.81
CA LEU A 49 -6.63 22.23 20.76
C LEU A 49 -7.18 22.57 22.16
N ARG A 50 -6.90 21.74 23.18
CA ARG A 50 -7.35 21.99 24.57
C ARG A 50 -6.66 23.17 25.24
N VAL A 51 -5.49 23.56 24.77
CA VAL A 51 -4.66 24.63 25.37
C VAL A 51 -4.50 25.84 24.44
N ALA A 52 -5.03 25.77 23.22
CA ALA A 52 -4.90 26.81 22.22
C ALA A 52 -5.75 28.05 22.55
N LYS A 53 -5.20 29.22 22.26
CA LYS A 53 -5.91 30.51 22.28
C LYS A 53 -6.60 30.76 20.93
N HIS A 54 -7.57 31.68 20.90
CA HIS A 54 -8.51 31.90 19.79
C HIS A 54 -7.88 31.87 18.39
N GLU A 55 -6.73 32.52 18.17
CA GLU A 55 -6.10 32.62 16.84
C GLU A 55 -5.70 31.28 16.20
N LYS A 56 -5.48 30.22 16.99
CA LYS A 56 -5.05 28.90 16.46
C LYS A 56 -6.17 27.86 16.46
N LEU A 57 -7.33 28.16 17.04
CA LEU A 57 -8.41 27.18 17.20
C LEU A 57 -8.93 26.69 15.85
N GLU A 58 -9.24 27.60 14.92
CA GLU A 58 -9.78 27.23 13.61
C GLU A 58 -8.80 26.37 12.80
N ALA A 59 -7.51 26.73 12.81
CA ALA A 59 -6.48 25.97 12.10
C ALA A 59 -6.31 24.56 12.68
N LEU A 60 -6.30 24.44 14.02
CA LEU A 60 -6.17 23.15 14.70
C LEU A 60 -7.42 22.28 14.51
N ASP A 61 -8.62 22.87 14.49
CA ASP A 61 -9.87 22.15 14.29
C ASP A 61 -10.01 21.64 12.85
N LYS A 62 -9.63 22.46 11.87
CA LYS A 62 -9.51 22.04 10.46
C LYS A 62 -8.52 20.88 10.31
N HIS A 63 -7.34 20.97 10.95
CA HIS A 63 -6.35 19.89 10.90
C HIS A 63 -6.87 18.62 11.59
N LEU A 64 -7.56 18.74 12.72
CA LEU A 64 -8.19 17.60 13.40
C LEU A 64 -9.25 16.90 12.54
N THR A 65 -10.03 17.69 11.79
CA THR A 65 -11.01 17.19 10.83
C THR A 65 -10.32 16.39 9.73
N GLN A 66 -9.30 16.96 9.09
CA GLN A 66 -8.51 16.27 8.05
C GLN A 66 -7.90 14.94 8.55
N LEU A 67 -7.32 14.94 9.75
CA LEU A 67 -6.76 13.71 10.35
C LEU A 67 -7.84 12.69 10.68
N THR A 68 -9.03 13.14 11.10
CA THR A 68 -10.16 12.25 11.38
C THR A 68 -10.67 11.57 10.13
N ASP A 69 -10.77 12.31 9.02
CA ASP A 69 -11.18 11.75 7.73
C ASP A 69 -10.11 10.83 7.15
N ALA A 70 -8.83 11.18 7.28
CA ALA A 70 -7.72 10.30 6.90
C ALA A 70 -7.80 8.95 7.63
N VAL A 71 -8.00 8.93 8.96
CA VAL A 71 -8.17 7.68 9.73
C VAL A 71 -9.31 6.83 9.18
N LYS A 72 -10.48 7.42 8.92
CA LYS A 72 -11.64 6.69 8.39
C LYS A 72 -11.34 6.09 7.02
N GLN A 73 -10.71 6.87 6.14
CA GLN A 73 -10.37 6.41 4.79
C GLN A 73 -9.33 5.28 4.82
N ILE A 74 -8.27 5.42 5.64
CA ILE A 74 -7.24 4.39 5.79
C ILE A 74 -7.86 3.10 6.32
N PHE A 75 -8.70 3.19 7.35
CA PHE A 75 -9.40 2.03 7.91
C PHE A 75 -10.31 1.33 6.89
N LYS A 76 -11.01 2.11 6.05
CA LYS A 76 -11.81 1.56 4.95
C LYS A 76 -10.94 0.82 3.93
N MET A 77 -9.79 1.38 3.57
CA MET A 77 -8.83 0.73 2.65
C MET A 77 -8.25 -0.55 3.25
N GLN A 78 -7.95 -0.58 4.55
CA GLN A 78 -7.49 -1.79 5.24
C GLN A 78 -8.54 -2.90 5.20
N GLN A 79 -9.82 -2.56 5.29
CA GLN A 79 -10.92 -3.53 5.16
C GLN A 79 -11.14 -4.00 3.72
N SER A 80 -11.03 -3.12 2.72
CA SER A 80 -11.28 -3.47 1.32
C SER A 80 -10.13 -4.23 0.65
N LEU A 81 -8.89 -3.95 1.08
CA LEU A 81 -7.66 -4.56 0.54
C LEU A 81 -7.05 -5.62 1.47
N GLY A 82 -7.60 -5.76 2.68
CA GLY A 82 -7.11 -6.70 3.66
C GLY A 82 -7.15 -8.14 3.14
N PRO A 83 -6.28 -9.05 3.63
CA PRO A 83 -6.15 -10.39 3.04
C PRO A 83 -7.44 -11.23 3.03
N THR A 84 -8.34 -10.95 3.98
CA THR A 84 -9.65 -11.61 4.13
C THR A 84 -10.77 -10.92 3.36
N ALA A 85 -10.50 -9.82 2.66
CA ALA A 85 -11.49 -9.03 1.96
C ALA A 85 -12.14 -9.82 0.81
N ALA A 86 -13.44 -9.62 0.61
CA ALA A 86 -14.19 -10.26 -0.47
C ALA A 86 -13.61 -9.98 -1.87
N LEU A 87 -12.89 -8.86 -2.04
CA LEU A 87 -12.15 -8.50 -3.25
C LEU A 87 -11.23 -9.64 -3.75
N HIS A 88 -10.64 -10.41 -2.83
CA HIS A 88 -9.70 -11.47 -3.19
C HIS A 88 -10.39 -12.77 -3.59
N ARG A 89 -11.67 -12.95 -3.25
CA ARG A 89 -12.47 -14.10 -3.66
C ARG A 89 -12.85 -14.04 -5.14
N SER A 90 -13.11 -12.85 -5.67
CA SER A 90 -13.43 -12.68 -7.10
C SER A 90 -12.18 -12.73 -7.99
N CYS A 91 -10.98 -12.57 -7.43
CA CYS A 91 -9.72 -12.50 -8.18
C CYS A 91 -9.74 -11.49 -9.35
N ASP A 92 -10.55 -10.44 -9.25
CA ASP A 92 -10.67 -9.42 -10.29
C ASP A 92 -9.48 -8.45 -10.22
N LEU A 93 -8.60 -8.56 -11.23
CA LEU A 93 -7.41 -7.72 -11.34
C LEU A 93 -7.74 -6.24 -11.58
N MET A 94 -8.83 -5.93 -12.28
CA MET A 94 -9.23 -4.55 -12.56
C MET A 94 -9.73 -3.88 -11.28
N LEU A 95 -10.56 -4.58 -10.51
CA LEU A 95 -11.00 -4.10 -9.20
C LEU A 95 -9.81 -3.93 -8.23
N LEU A 96 -8.88 -4.89 -8.19
CA LEU A 96 -7.68 -4.79 -7.36
C LEU A 96 -6.84 -3.57 -7.72
N LYS A 97 -6.60 -3.33 -9.01
CA LYS A 97 -5.87 -2.14 -9.48
C LYS A 97 -6.56 -0.85 -9.08
N GLY A 98 -7.88 -0.80 -9.20
CA GLY A 98 -8.69 0.37 -8.82
C GLY A 98 -8.56 0.69 -7.33
N GLU A 99 -8.76 -0.30 -6.47
CA GLU A 99 -8.66 -0.12 -5.01
C GLU A 99 -7.23 0.24 -4.57
N VAL A 100 -6.22 -0.40 -5.15
CA VAL A 100 -4.81 -0.05 -4.86
C VAL A 100 -4.47 1.37 -5.30
N SER A 101 -4.97 1.81 -6.46
CA SER A 101 -4.74 3.17 -6.94
C SER A 101 -5.34 4.21 -5.98
N LYS A 102 -6.56 3.97 -5.46
CA LYS A 102 -7.19 4.82 -4.45
C LYS A 102 -6.38 4.86 -3.16
N ALA A 103 -5.92 3.71 -2.67
CA ALA A 103 -5.11 3.63 -1.45
C ALA A 103 -3.78 4.39 -1.61
N VAL A 104 -3.10 4.25 -2.76
CA VAL A 104 -1.85 4.96 -3.04
C VAL A 104 -2.08 6.48 -3.13
N GLN A 105 -3.18 6.91 -3.76
CA GLN A 105 -3.54 8.34 -3.81
C GLN A 105 -3.80 8.90 -2.41
N LEU A 106 -4.53 8.16 -1.56
CA LEU A 106 -4.75 8.53 -0.16
C LEU A 106 -3.42 8.69 0.60
N LEU A 107 -2.50 7.73 0.46
CA LEU A 107 -1.20 7.75 1.14
C LEU A 107 -0.30 8.90 0.69
N ARG A 108 -0.41 9.34 -0.58
CA ARG A 108 0.36 10.48 -1.13
C ARG A 108 -0.20 11.84 -0.72
N ASN A 109 -1.49 11.93 -0.40
CA ASN A 109 -2.20 13.18 -0.13
C ASN A 109 -2.42 13.46 1.38
N LEU A 110 -1.69 12.78 2.26
CA LEU A 110 -1.81 12.99 3.69
C LEU A 110 -1.34 14.40 4.10
N PRO A 111 -1.97 15.01 5.12
CA PRO A 111 -1.60 16.35 5.59
C PRO A 111 -0.31 16.37 6.43
N PHE A 112 0.50 15.31 6.39
CA PHE A 112 1.74 15.18 7.14
C PHE A 112 2.75 14.33 6.39
N LYS A 113 4.04 14.49 6.73
CA LYS A 113 5.12 13.70 6.14
C LYS A 113 5.03 12.25 6.60
N THR A 114 5.02 11.32 5.65
CA THR A 114 5.09 9.89 5.92
C THR A 114 6.45 9.51 6.53
N PRO A 115 6.51 8.45 7.34
CA PRO A 115 7.77 7.89 7.83
C PRO A 115 8.75 7.55 6.71
N GLU A 116 10.05 7.64 7.01
CA GLU A 116 11.13 7.32 6.08
C GLU A 116 11.01 5.88 5.54
N GLY A 117 11.40 5.68 4.28
CA GLY A 117 11.33 4.38 3.61
C GLY A 117 9.93 3.97 3.14
N LEU A 118 8.86 4.57 3.65
CA LEU A 118 7.49 4.19 3.30
C LEU A 118 7.17 4.40 1.81
N THR A 119 7.71 5.48 1.22
CA THR A 119 7.56 5.77 -0.21
C THR A 119 8.05 4.60 -1.07
N GLN A 120 9.14 3.92 -0.69
CA GLN A 120 9.64 2.78 -1.46
C GLN A 120 8.65 1.60 -1.45
N HIS A 121 7.99 1.36 -0.32
CA HIS A 121 6.96 0.34 -0.20
C HIS A 121 5.71 0.69 -1.01
N ILE A 122 5.28 1.96 -0.98
CA ILE A 122 4.18 2.48 -1.81
C ILE A 122 4.49 2.25 -3.30
N GLU A 123 5.69 2.61 -3.75
CA GLU A 123 6.10 2.42 -5.14
C GLU A 123 6.19 0.95 -5.53
N ARG A 124 6.74 0.08 -4.69
CA ARG A 124 6.78 -1.37 -4.94
C ARG A 124 5.38 -1.95 -5.12
N ALA A 125 4.44 -1.56 -4.25
CA ALA A 125 3.05 -2.00 -4.36
C ALA A 125 2.39 -1.47 -5.64
N TYR A 126 2.53 -0.17 -5.93
CA TYR A 126 1.91 0.46 -7.10
C TYR A 126 2.45 -0.13 -8.41
N LYS A 127 3.77 -0.28 -8.53
CA LYS A 127 4.40 -0.88 -9.72
C LYS A 127 4.03 -2.36 -9.86
N GLY A 128 4.00 -3.10 -8.76
CA GLY A 128 3.71 -4.53 -8.76
C GLY A 128 2.25 -4.88 -9.06
N ILE A 129 1.30 -3.97 -8.79
CA ILE A 129 -0.14 -4.22 -8.95
C ILE A 129 -0.74 -3.35 -10.05
N VAL A 130 -0.47 -2.06 -10.10
CA VAL A 130 -1.19 -1.16 -11.02
C VAL A 130 -0.51 -1.11 -12.38
N GLN A 131 0.81 -0.98 -12.41
CA GLN A 131 1.53 -0.82 -13.67
C GLN A 131 1.48 -2.10 -14.53
N PRO A 132 1.27 -1.97 -15.85
CA PRO A 132 1.44 -3.10 -16.77
C PRO A 132 2.85 -3.67 -16.65
N ARG A 133 2.97 -4.99 -16.63
CA ARG A 133 4.28 -5.64 -16.77
C ARG A 133 4.76 -5.42 -18.20
N VAL A 134 5.75 -4.56 -18.37
CA VAL A 134 6.53 -4.53 -19.60
C VAL A 134 7.46 -5.73 -19.53
N PHE A 135 7.10 -6.81 -20.23
CA PHE A 135 8.05 -7.90 -20.45
C PHE A 135 9.13 -7.36 -21.39
N VAL A 136 10.23 -6.88 -20.81
CA VAL A 136 11.47 -6.79 -21.56
C VAL A 136 11.85 -8.24 -21.79
N GLN A 137 11.68 -8.73 -23.01
CA GLN A 137 12.24 -10.02 -23.40
C GLN A 137 13.73 -9.93 -23.06
N ALA A 138 14.16 -10.62 -22.01
CA ALA A 138 15.58 -10.78 -21.76
C ALA A 138 16.11 -11.47 -23.01
N SER A 139 16.85 -10.73 -23.84
CA SER A 139 17.69 -11.34 -24.85
C SER A 139 18.51 -12.38 -24.09
N ALA A 140 18.31 -13.66 -24.42
CA ALA A 140 18.95 -14.75 -23.72
C ALA A 140 20.46 -14.41 -23.63
N PRO A 141 21.06 -14.36 -22.42
CA PRO A 141 22.50 -14.18 -22.34
C PRO A 141 23.10 -15.32 -23.17
N LYS A 142 23.91 -14.98 -24.18
CA LYS A 142 24.66 -15.97 -24.96
C LYS A 142 25.36 -16.87 -23.94
N LYS A 143 25.06 -18.17 -23.97
CA LYS A 143 25.78 -19.16 -23.16
C LYS A 143 27.27 -18.93 -23.40
N PRO A 144 28.11 -18.74 -22.36
CA PRO A 144 29.54 -18.74 -22.56
C PRO A 144 29.94 -20.09 -23.16
N GLU A 145 30.61 -20.06 -24.31
CA GLU A 145 31.20 -21.26 -24.90
C GLU A 145 32.34 -21.71 -23.99
N LEU A 146 32.24 -22.95 -23.52
CA LEU A 146 33.27 -23.60 -22.71
C LEU A 146 34.45 -23.90 -23.64
N ASN A 147 35.51 -23.10 -23.56
CA ASN A 147 36.79 -23.44 -24.19
C ASN A 147 37.36 -24.66 -23.47
N LEU A 148 37.17 -25.84 -24.05
CA LEU A 148 37.95 -27.02 -23.73
C LEU A 148 39.19 -26.98 -24.61
N GLU A 149 40.22 -26.26 -24.15
CA GLU A 149 41.59 -26.49 -24.64
C GLU A 149 42.06 -27.80 -23.98
N PHE A 150 42.14 -28.87 -24.78
CA PHE A 150 42.90 -30.05 -24.43
C PHE A 150 44.24 -29.97 -25.17
N GLU A 151 45.32 -30.21 -24.42
CA GLU A 151 46.73 -30.18 -24.83
C GLU A 151 47.06 -31.01 -26.08
#